data_AF-A0A4Y2H848-F1
#
_entry.id   AF-A0A4Y2H848-F1
#
_cell.length_a   1.000
_cell.length_b   1.000
_cell.length_c   1.000
_cell.angle_alpha   90.00
_cell.angle_beta   90.00
_cell.angle_gamma   90.00
#
_symmetry.space_group_name_H-M   'P 1'
#
loop_
_entity.id
_entity.type
_entity.pdbx_description
1 polymer ?
#
loop_
_entity_poly.entity_id
_entity_poly.type
_entity_poly.pdbx_seq_one_letter_code
_entity_poly.pdbx_strand_id
1 'polypeptide(L)'
;CYLDGRYYDEGARIPMDPLKPCEVCYCIRNTSVCTMQICELEIDGCFPQYKPGSCCPSRYNCTEQAATTIPPGIMEPEDYEGCRVNGVMYKDGESVPSTDNCETCYCMKHEVVCAVQECTAPADNCVPGEIEEGQCCPTKYEC
;
A
#
# COMPACT_ATOMS: atom_id res chain seq x y z
N CYS A 1 36.35 -7.06 7.96
CA CYS A 1 36.40 -7.78 9.26
C CYS A 1 36.66 -9.25 9.00
N TYR A 2 37.39 -9.94 9.87
CA TYR A 2 37.54 -11.39 9.82
C TYR A 2 36.88 -12.00 11.05
N LEU A 3 35.70 -12.60 10.88
CA LEU A 3 34.86 -13.13 11.96
C LEU A 3 34.54 -14.60 11.65
N ASP A 4 34.71 -15.50 12.63
CA ASP A 4 34.45 -16.94 12.50
C ASP A 4 35.06 -17.60 11.25
N GLY A 5 36.28 -17.17 10.88
CA GLY A 5 36.99 -17.71 9.71
C GLY A 5 36.50 -17.15 8.36
N ARG A 6 35.54 -16.22 8.34
CA ARG A 6 35.03 -15.57 7.13
C ARG A 6 35.41 -14.09 7.08
N TYR A 7 35.79 -13.65 5.88
CA TYR A 7 36.03 -12.25 5.57
C TYR A 7 34.72 -11.55 5.18
N TYR A 8 34.53 -10.33 5.70
CA TYR A 8 33.41 -9.43 5.40
C TYR A 8 33.94 -8.06 4.98
N ASP A 9 33.39 -7.53 3.89
CA ASP A 9 33.66 -6.16 3.43
C ASP A 9 33.15 -5.11 4.42
N GLU A 10 33.71 -3.91 4.34
CA GLU A 10 33.26 -2.77 5.14
C GLU A 10 31.78 -2.45 4.84
N GLY A 11 30.97 -2.29 5.89
CA GLY A 11 29.53 -2.09 5.80
C GLY A 11 28.71 -3.37 5.56
N ALA A 12 29.36 -4.52 5.33
CA ALA A 12 28.64 -5.76 5.08
C ALA A 12 27.88 -6.25 6.32
N ARG A 13 26.68 -6.79 6.10
CA ARG A 13 25.87 -7.43 7.14
C ARG A 13 26.48 -8.78 7.53
N ILE A 14 26.68 -8.98 8.82
CA ILE A 14 27.18 -10.24 9.40
C ILE A 14 25.99 -11.23 9.53
N PRO A 15 26.21 -12.55 9.39
CA PRO A 15 25.18 -13.56 9.63
C PRO A 15 24.54 -13.39 11.00
N MET A 16 23.23 -13.62 11.04
CA MET A 16 22.42 -13.48 12.23
C MET A 16 22.72 -14.62 13.21
N ASP A 17 22.83 -14.31 14.49
CA ASP A 17 22.92 -15.31 15.55
C ASP A 17 21.51 -15.84 15.88
N PRO A 18 21.24 -17.16 15.73
CA PRO A 18 19.94 -17.75 16.07
C PRO A 18 19.53 -17.56 17.54
N LEU A 19 20.49 -17.38 18.45
CA LEU A 19 20.23 -17.11 19.87
C LEU A 19 19.87 -15.64 20.13
N LYS A 20 20.23 -14.75 19.21
CA LYS A 20 19.99 -13.31 19.30
C LYS A 20 19.40 -12.78 17.99
N PRO A 21 18.19 -13.20 17.62
CA PRO A 21 17.63 -12.86 16.33
C PRO A 21 17.43 -11.35 16.17
N CYS A 22 17.27 -10.57 17.23
CA CYS A 22 17.12 -9.12 17.10
C CYS A 22 18.43 -8.34 17.04
N GLU A 23 19.57 -8.98 17.21
CA GLU A 23 20.87 -8.33 17.08
C GLU A 23 21.31 -8.35 15.60
N VAL A 24 21.38 -7.17 15.00
CA VAL A 24 21.84 -7.01 13.61
C VAL A 24 23.22 -6.36 13.64
N CYS A 25 24.23 -7.08 13.14
CA CYS A 25 25.61 -6.64 13.16
C CYS A 25 26.13 -6.33 11.75
N TYR A 26 26.96 -5.31 11.67
CA TYR A 26 27.67 -4.90 10.47
C TYR A 26 29.17 -4.88 10.73
N CYS A 27 29.95 -5.17 9.69
CA CYS A 27 31.39 -4.97 9.74
C CYS A 27 31.70 -3.48 9.59
N ILE A 28 32.21 -2.86 10.65
CA ILE A 28 32.59 -1.44 10.65
C ILE A 28 34.00 -1.32 11.24
N ARG A 29 34.94 -0.73 10.51
CA ARG A 29 36.32 -0.49 10.96
C ARG A 29 37.00 -1.74 11.52
N ASN A 30 36.88 -2.84 10.79
CA ASN A 30 37.43 -4.15 11.16
C ASN A 30 36.89 -4.77 12.46
N THR A 31 35.78 -4.26 13.00
CA THR A 31 35.05 -4.83 14.16
C THR A 31 33.57 -5.04 13.83
N SER A 32 32.89 -5.92 14.58
CA SER A 32 31.44 -6.08 14.51
C SER A 32 30.76 -4.99 15.34
N VAL A 33 29.94 -4.16 14.70
CA VAL A 33 29.09 -3.17 15.37
C VAL A 33 27.65 -3.65 15.23
N CYS A 34 26.98 -3.85 16.37
CA CYS A 34 25.65 -4.42 16.43
C CYS A 34 24.62 -3.40 16.92
N THR A 35 23.41 -3.50 16.39
CA THR A 35 22.25 -2.75 16.85
C THR A 35 21.09 -3.70 17.07
N MET A 36 20.23 -3.38 18.03
CA MET A 36 18.99 -4.10 18.24
C MET A 36 17.93 -3.61 17.27
N GLN A 37 17.32 -4.52 16.53
CA GLN A 37 16.15 -4.22 15.71
C GLN A 37 14.90 -4.28 16.58
N ILE A 38 14.16 -3.17 16.63
CA ILE A 38 12.86 -3.08 17.29
C ILE A 38 11.80 -3.11 16.19
N CYS A 39 10.93 -4.11 16.23
CA CYS A 39 9.83 -4.30 15.28
C CYS A 39 8.54 -4.80 15.96
N GLU A 40 8.51 -4.78 17.29
CA GLU A 40 7.29 -4.92 18.07
C GLU A 40 6.55 -3.57 18.05
N LEU A 41 5.25 -3.64 17.78
CA LEU A 41 4.35 -2.50 17.76
C LEU A 41 3.50 -2.56 19.02
N GLU A 42 3.40 -1.43 19.72
CA GLU A 42 2.48 -1.28 20.83
C GLU A 42 1.08 -1.05 20.29
N ILE A 43 0.21 -2.04 20.45
CA ILE A 43 -1.18 -2.00 20.00
C ILE A 43 -2.06 -2.35 21.20
N ASP A 44 -2.94 -1.43 21.57
CA ASP A 44 -3.83 -1.60 22.74
C ASP A 44 -4.65 -2.88 22.63
N GLY A 45 -4.54 -3.72 23.66
CA GLY A 45 -5.28 -4.98 23.76
C GLY A 45 -4.85 -6.06 22.76
N CYS A 46 -3.71 -5.91 22.08
CA CYS A 46 -3.11 -6.93 21.24
C CYS A 46 -1.73 -7.37 21.75
N PHE A 47 -1.42 -8.66 21.63
CA PHE A 47 -0.18 -9.26 22.11
C PHE A 47 0.60 -9.91 20.96
N PRO A 48 1.91 -9.63 20.82
CA PRO A 48 2.73 -10.18 19.75
C PRO A 48 2.91 -11.71 19.86
N GLN A 49 2.98 -12.37 18.70
CA GLN A 49 3.22 -13.81 18.58
C GLN A 49 4.44 -14.09 17.69
N TYR A 50 5.48 -14.63 18.30
CA TYR A 50 6.76 -14.91 17.66
C TYR A 50 6.83 -16.35 17.14
N LYS A 51 7.53 -16.53 16.02
CA LYS A 51 7.99 -17.85 15.56
C LYS A 51 9.39 -18.11 16.11
N PRO A 52 9.77 -19.38 16.38
CA PRO A 52 11.11 -19.72 16.84
C PRO A 52 12.20 -19.12 15.92
N GLY A 53 13.18 -18.44 16.51
CA GLY A 53 14.28 -17.80 15.78
C GLY A 53 13.94 -16.52 15.01
N SER A 54 12.69 -16.02 15.11
CA SER A 54 12.29 -14.76 14.48
C SER A 54 12.50 -13.59 15.44
N CYS A 55 13.08 -12.49 14.95
CA CYS A 55 13.16 -11.26 15.74
C CYS A 55 11.79 -10.57 15.86
N CYS A 56 11.05 -10.52 14.76
CA CYS A 56 9.79 -9.79 14.70
C CYS A 56 8.60 -10.71 14.96
N PRO A 57 7.52 -10.17 15.56
CA PRO A 57 6.29 -10.91 15.71
C PRO A 57 5.70 -11.22 14.34
N SER A 58 5.24 -12.46 14.18
CA SER A 58 4.64 -12.94 12.93
C SER A 58 3.15 -12.60 12.82
N ARG A 59 2.50 -12.33 13.95
CA ARG A 59 1.10 -11.92 14.08
C ARG A 59 0.88 -11.31 15.47
N TYR A 60 -0.26 -10.66 15.67
CA TYR A 60 -0.72 -10.19 16.97
C TYR A 60 -2.05 -10.88 17.31
N ASN A 61 -2.18 -11.34 18.55
CA ASN A 61 -3.43 -11.86 19.07
C ASN A 61 -4.11 -10.75 19.86
N CYS A 62 -5.25 -10.27 19.37
CA CYS A 62 -6.03 -9.22 20.02
C CYS A 62 -7.09 -9.81 20.94
N THR A 63 -7.37 -9.10 22.04
CA THR A 63 -8.51 -9.37 22.91
C THR A 63 -9.81 -9.00 22.19
N GLU A 64 -10.92 -9.67 22.48
CA GLU A 64 -12.24 -9.41 21.86
C GLU A 64 -12.70 -7.94 21.97
N GLN A 65 -12.20 -7.21 22.97
CA GLN A 65 -12.48 -5.79 23.20
C GLN A 65 -11.65 -4.86 22.31
N ALA A 66 -10.46 -5.31 21.88
CA ALA A 66 -9.60 -4.66 20.88
C ALA A 66 -9.83 -5.20 19.46
N ALA A 67 -10.51 -6.34 19.34
CA ALA A 67 -10.97 -6.91 18.08
C ALA A 67 -12.23 -6.17 17.59
N THR A 68 -12.09 -4.89 17.24
CA THR A 68 -13.12 -4.18 16.46
C THR A 68 -13.21 -4.69 15.01
N THR A 69 -12.35 -5.64 14.64
CA THR A 69 -12.39 -6.38 13.39
C THR A 69 -12.59 -7.87 13.67
N ILE A 70 -13.58 -8.43 12.98
CA ILE A 70 -13.85 -9.87 12.87
C ILE A 70 -12.51 -10.64 12.68
N PRO A 71 -12.30 -11.77 13.38
CA PRO A 71 -11.05 -12.53 13.28
C PRO A 71 -10.73 -12.93 11.82
N PRO A 72 -9.48 -12.75 11.36
CA PRO A 72 -9.06 -13.19 10.03
C PRO A 72 -8.98 -14.71 10.03
N GLY A 73 -10.05 -15.38 9.60
CA GLY A 73 -10.07 -16.84 9.58
C GLY A 73 -11.33 -17.53 9.09
N ILE A 74 -12.49 -16.87 9.00
CA ILE A 74 -13.69 -17.44 8.34
C ILE A 74 -14.49 -16.32 7.66
N MET A 75 -13.86 -15.59 6.74
CA MET A 75 -14.55 -15.04 5.59
C MET A 75 -13.70 -15.42 4.40
N GLU A 76 -14.27 -16.21 3.49
CA GLU A 76 -13.64 -16.52 2.22
C GLU A 76 -13.24 -15.20 1.51
N PRO A 77 -12.09 -15.16 0.84
CA PRO A 77 -11.52 -13.94 0.27
C PRO A 77 -12.20 -13.53 -1.06
N GLU A 78 -13.53 -13.65 -1.17
CA GLU A 78 -14.24 -13.40 -2.43
C GLU A 78 -15.35 -12.35 -2.35
N ASP A 79 -15.75 -11.87 -1.17
CA ASP A 79 -16.98 -11.05 -1.03
C ASP A 79 -16.79 -9.56 -0.72
N TYR A 80 -15.56 -9.07 -0.58
CA TYR A 80 -15.28 -7.65 -0.29
C TYR A 80 -14.06 -7.15 -1.06
N GLU A 81 -14.07 -7.26 -2.39
CA GLU A 81 -13.14 -6.52 -3.25
C GLU A 81 -13.95 -5.80 -4.32
N GLY A 82 -14.57 -4.68 -3.93
CA GLY A 82 -15.40 -3.93 -4.86
C GLY A 82 -16.09 -2.71 -4.27
N CYS A 83 -16.68 -1.90 -5.14
CA CYS A 83 -17.35 -0.66 -4.81
C CYS A 83 -18.84 -0.84 -5.00
N ARG A 84 -19.64 -0.39 -4.03
CA ARG A 84 -21.09 -0.42 -4.14
C ARG A 84 -21.62 0.95 -4.54
N VAL A 85 -22.07 1.07 -5.78
CA VAL A 85 -22.61 2.32 -6.32
C VAL A 85 -24.04 2.09 -6.78
N ASN A 86 -25.00 2.84 -6.22
CA ASN A 86 -26.44 2.74 -6.55
C ASN A 86 -27.02 1.30 -6.47
N GLY A 87 -26.50 0.48 -5.55
CA GLY A 87 -26.93 -0.90 -5.38
C GLY A 87 -26.27 -1.91 -6.33
N VAL A 88 -25.43 -1.45 -7.28
CA VAL A 88 -24.60 -2.28 -8.15
C VAL A 88 -23.23 -2.46 -7.51
N MET A 89 -22.68 -3.68 -7.62
CA MET A 89 -21.32 -3.99 -7.19
C MET A 89 -20.37 -3.93 -8.38
N TYR A 90 -19.28 -3.19 -8.23
CA TYR A 90 -18.18 -3.07 -9.18
C TYR A 90 -16.96 -3.75 -8.59
N LYS A 91 -16.24 -4.58 -9.35
CA LYS A 91 -15.00 -5.20 -8.89
C LYS A 91 -13.87 -4.18 -8.82
N ASP A 92 -12.83 -4.48 -8.04
CA ASP A 92 -11.59 -3.71 -8.09
C ASP A 92 -11.06 -3.58 -9.53
N GLY A 93 -10.75 -2.35 -9.95
CA GLY A 93 -10.35 -1.98 -11.31
C GLY A 93 -11.49 -1.81 -12.32
N GLU A 94 -12.74 -2.11 -11.97
CA GLU A 94 -13.88 -1.96 -12.87
C GLU A 94 -14.28 -0.48 -13.05
N SER A 95 -14.64 -0.10 -14.28
CA SER A 95 -15.15 1.24 -14.59
C SER A 95 -16.54 1.44 -13.99
N VAL A 96 -16.71 2.53 -13.25
CA VAL A 96 -17.97 2.95 -12.66
C VAL A 96 -18.61 4.00 -13.59
N PRO A 97 -19.88 3.84 -13.99
CA PRO A 97 -20.59 4.84 -14.78
C PRO A 97 -20.65 6.18 -14.05
N SER A 98 -20.17 7.24 -14.69
CA SER A 98 -20.39 8.61 -14.26
C SER A 98 -21.47 9.30 -15.11
N THR A 99 -22.14 10.28 -14.51
CA THR A 99 -23.04 11.22 -15.21
C THR A 99 -22.30 12.39 -15.84
N ASP A 100 -21.02 12.59 -15.51
CA ASP A 100 -20.17 13.63 -16.08
C ASP A 100 -19.25 13.02 -17.16
N ASN A 101 -19.36 13.52 -18.39
CA ASN A 101 -18.54 13.06 -19.52
C ASN A 101 -17.07 13.48 -19.36
N CYS A 102 -16.78 14.42 -18.46
CA CYS A 102 -15.44 14.88 -18.14
C CYS A 102 -14.74 14.07 -17.05
N GLU A 103 -15.36 13.02 -16.52
CA GLU A 103 -14.67 12.15 -15.59
C GLU A 103 -14.78 10.69 -16.00
N THR A 104 -13.76 9.92 -15.63
CA THR A 104 -13.80 8.47 -15.73
C THR A 104 -13.51 7.88 -14.37
N CYS A 105 -14.48 7.16 -13.84
CA CYS A 105 -14.43 6.60 -12.50
C CYS A 105 -14.07 5.11 -12.53
N TYR A 106 -13.30 4.69 -11.54
CA TYR A 106 -12.89 3.30 -11.35
C TYR A 106 -13.05 2.92 -9.89
N CYS A 107 -13.39 1.65 -9.66
CA CYS A 107 -13.36 1.10 -8.31
C CYS A 107 -11.94 0.75 -7.88
N MET A 108 -11.50 1.25 -6.73
CA MET A 108 -10.19 1.01 -6.13
C MET A 108 -10.35 0.64 -4.66
N LYS A 109 -10.27 -0.66 -4.33
CA LYS A 109 -10.27 -1.21 -2.97
C LYS A 109 -11.39 -0.65 -2.08
N HIS A 110 -12.61 -0.61 -2.62
CA HIS A 110 -13.85 -0.09 -2.02
C HIS A 110 -14.10 1.42 -2.16
N GLU A 111 -13.16 2.16 -2.74
CA GLU A 111 -13.32 3.58 -3.02
C GLU A 111 -13.55 3.81 -4.52
N VAL A 112 -14.52 4.64 -4.88
CA VAL A 112 -14.68 5.08 -6.26
C VAL A 112 -13.75 6.27 -6.49
N VAL A 113 -12.78 6.10 -7.39
CA VAL A 113 -11.81 7.13 -7.74
C VAL A 113 -12.08 7.60 -9.16
N CYS A 114 -12.31 8.89 -9.34
CA CYS A 114 -12.60 9.50 -10.63
C CYS A 114 -11.42 10.35 -11.12
N ALA A 115 -10.98 10.07 -12.34
CA ALA A 115 -10.03 10.91 -13.05
C ALA A 115 -10.80 11.97 -13.84
N VAL A 116 -10.63 13.24 -13.49
CA VAL A 116 -11.23 14.37 -14.19
C VAL A 116 -10.33 14.80 -15.35
N GLN A 117 -10.92 15.01 -16.51
CA GLN A 117 -10.27 15.55 -17.70
C GLN A 117 -10.55 17.05 -17.79
N GLU A 118 -9.48 17.84 -17.79
CA GLU A 118 -9.56 19.28 -18.06
C GLU A 118 -9.32 19.57 -19.54
N CYS A 119 -10.14 20.45 -20.13
CA CYS A 119 -9.99 20.84 -21.52
C CYS A 119 -8.99 21.99 -21.64
N THR A 120 -7.96 21.80 -22.46
CA THR A 120 -6.93 22.83 -22.72
C THR A 120 -7.03 23.34 -24.15
N ALA A 121 -7.00 24.66 -24.31
CA ALA A 121 -6.96 25.29 -25.63
C ALA A 121 -5.60 25.07 -26.31
N PRO A 122 -5.56 24.93 -27.66
CA PRO A 122 -4.32 24.66 -28.37
C PRO A 122 -3.32 25.83 -28.37
N ALA A 123 -3.79 27.08 -28.16
CA ALA A 123 -2.96 28.27 -28.06
C ALA A 123 -3.65 29.37 -27.24
N ASP A 124 -2.88 30.39 -26.84
CA ASP A 124 -3.39 31.59 -26.19
C ASP A 124 -4.33 32.36 -27.14
N ASN A 125 -5.46 32.83 -26.61
CA ASN A 125 -6.55 33.53 -27.33
C ASN A 125 -7.46 32.65 -28.22
N CYS A 126 -7.38 31.33 -28.11
CA CYS A 126 -8.35 30.44 -28.74
C CYS A 126 -9.63 30.32 -27.90
N VAL A 127 -10.80 30.48 -28.51
CA VAL A 127 -12.11 30.32 -27.86
C VAL A 127 -12.71 28.96 -28.22
N PRO A 128 -13.22 28.18 -27.25
CA PRO A 128 -13.86 26.89 -27.54
C PRO A 128 -15.15 27.07 -28.36
N GLY A 129 -15.35 26.20 -29.35
CA GLY A 129 -16.63 26.05 -30.04
C GLY A 129 -17.65 25.24 -29.21
N GLU A 130 -18.80 24.94 -29.81
CA GLU A 130 -19.84 24.12 -29.18
C GLU A 130 -19.33 22.69 -28.87
N ILE A 131 -19.69 22.18 -27.70
CA ILE A 131 -19.37 20.81 -27.27
C ILE A 131 -20.47 19.88 -27.78
N GLU A 132 -20.08 18.82 -28.49
CA GLU A 132 -21.04 17.83 -29.01
C GLU A 132 -21.60 16.95 -27.87
N GLU A 133 -22.82 16.42 -28.06
CA GLU A 133 -23.48 15.59 -27.05
C GLU A 133 -22.62 14.36 -26.70
N GLY A 134 -22.34 14.18 -25.40
CA GLY A 134 -21.50 13.09 -24.89
C GLY A 134 -19.99 13.34 -24.93
N GLN A 135 -19.53 14.51 -25.41
CA GLN A 135 -18.12 14.89 -25.32
C GLN A 135 -17.85 15.74 -24.07
N CYS A 136 -16.68 15.56 -23.46
CA CYS A 136 -16.18 16.47 -22.43
C CYS A 136 -15.62 17.77 -23.04
N CYS A 137 -14.78 17.64 -24.07
CA CYS A 137 -14.01 18.75 -24.60
C CYS A 137 -14.44 19.15 -26.01
N PRO A 138 -14.43 20.46 -26.33
CA PRO A 138 -14.73 20.92 -27.67
C PRO A 138 -13.61 20.47 -28.62
N THR A 139 -14.01 20.00 -29.79
CA THR A 139 -13.10 19.56 -30.85
C THR A 139 -12.69 20.70 -31.77
N LYS A 140 -13.36 21.85 -31.67
CA LYS A 140 -13.12 23.04 -32.49
C LYS A 140 -12.82 24.23 -31.58
N TYR A 141 -11.83 25.01 -31.97
CA TYR A 141 -11.45 26.26 -31.32
C TYR A 141 -11.28 27.33 -32.38
N GLU A 142 -11.73 28.54 -32.08
CA GLU A 142 -11.54 29.73 -32.93
C GLU A 142 -10.35 30.52 -32.42
N CYS A 143 -9.32 30.60 -33.27
CA CYS A 143 -8.12 31.42 -33.14
C CYS A 143 -7.92 32.11 -34.51
#